data_AF-A0A1Y1XSA0-F1
#
_entry.id   AF-A0A1Y1XSA0-F1
#
_cell.length_a   1.000
_cell.length_b   1.000
_cell.length_c   1.000
_cell.angle_alpha   90.00
_cell.angle_beta   90.00
_cell.angle_gamma   90.00
#
_symmetry.space_group_name_H-M   'P 1'
#
loop_
_entity.id
_entity.type
_entity.pdbx_description
1 polymer ?
#
loop_
_entity_poly.entity_id
_entity_poly.type
_entity_poly.pdbx_seq_one_letter_code
_entity_poly.pdbx_strand_id
1 'polypeptide(L)'
;MVNQKNSNVSALKRLKARLKNSGIIGENVSSKKKGFDKKELRKKTKEKLANLKKEANPFEIKFTKQKHDIMGRKIKGIQGKPGQARSKAEQTRKKTLLVEYEKRNKNSSFVDRRFGENDPTLSLEDKMMERFIREKQRKSNHGDFNLEDEQLTHFGQALGDHLGDEIIHSDDESDNGQIDQLTVHNDHFGGFDEVKNNIQ
;
A
#
# COMPACT_ATOMS: atom_id res chain seq x y z
N MET A 1 -10.48 -10.89 -36.71
CA MET A 1 -11.83 -10.89 -36.11
C MET A 1 -12.81 -10.43 -37.18
N VAL A 2 -13.71 -11.32 -37.61
CA VAL A 2 -14.67 -11.02 -38.69
C VAL A 2 -15.57 -9.87 -38.22
N ASN A 3 -15.58 -8.79 -38.99
CA ASN A 3 -16.42 -7.62 -38.73
C ASN A 3 -17.87 -8.04 -38.97
N GLN A 4 -18.60 -8.41 -37.90
CA GLN A 4 -19.97 -8.95 -37.95
C GLN A 4 -21.01 -7.96 -38.49
N LYS A 5 -20.59 -6.75 -38.92
CA LYS A 5 -21.45 -5.68 -39.40
C LYS A 5 -22.04 -5.93 -40.80
N ASN A 6 -21.57 -6.94 -41.54
CA ASN A 6 -21.97 -7.16 -42.95
C ASN A 6 -22.87 -8.40 -43.19
N SER A 7 -23.46 -9.00 -42.15
CA SER A 7 -24.47 -10.04 -42.35
C SER A 7 -25.86 -9.47 -42.05
N ASN A 8 -26.78 -9.52 -43.01
CA ASN A 8 -28.20 -9.18 -42.87
C ASN A 8 -28.99 -10.13 -41.93
N VAL A 9 -28.30 -10.81 -41.02
CA VAL A 9 -28.80 -11.90 -40.18
C VAL A 9 -28.99 -11.39 -38.75
N SER A 10 -30.13 -11.70 -38.13
CA SER A 10 -30.43 -11.33 -36.73
C SER A 10 -29.34 -11.79 -35.75
N ALA A 11 -29.08 -10.98 -34.72
CA ALA A 11 -28.13 -11.29 -33.65
C ALA A 11 -28.41 -12.63 -32.96
N LEU A 12 -29.68 -12.97 -32.75
CA LEU A 12 -30.08 -14.23 -32.16
C LEU A 12 -29.72 -15.42 -33.05
N LYS A 13 -29.95 -15.29 -34.37
CA LYS A 13 -29.61 -16.35 -35.34
C LYS A 13 -28.10 -16.58 -35.40
N ARG A 14 -27.29 -15.52 -35.32
CA ARG A 14 -25.83 -15.62 -35.20
C ARG A 14 -25.40 -16.31 -33.91
N LEU A 15 -26.00 -15.95 -32.77
CA LEU A 15 -25.70 -16.58 -31.48
C LEU A 15 -26.04 -18.07 -31.48
N LYS A 16 -27.22 -18.45 -32.00
CA LYS A 16 -27.64 -19.85 -32.13
C LYS A 16 -26.66 -20.65 -33.01
N ALA A 17 -26.28 -20.11 -34.16
CA ALA A 17 -25.28 -20.76 -35.03
C ALA A 17 -23.92 -20.94 -34.33
N ARG A 18 -23.46 -19.92 -33.59
CA ARG A 18 -22.19 -19.97 -32.85
C ARG A 18 -22.22 -20.96 -31.67
N LEU A 19 -23.36 -21.08 -30.99
CA LEU A 19 -23.59 -22.08 -29.95
C LEU A 19 -23.63 -23.50 -30.53
N LYS A 20 -24.22 -23.66 -31.72
CA LYS A 20 -24.23 -24.93 -32.46
C LYS A 20 -22.82 -25.34 -32.91
N ASN A 21 -22.08 -24.41 -33.52
CA ASN A 21 -20.71 -24.65 -33.98
C ASN A 21 -19.72 -24.94 -32.83
N SER A 22 -19.96 -24.37 -31.64
CA SER A 22 -19.14 -24.66 -30.46
C SER A 22 -19.49 -25.99 -29.77
N GLY A 23 -20.52 -26.70 -30.26
CA GLY A 23 -21.00 -27.97 -29.71
C GLY A 23 -21.66 -27.83 -28.34
N ILE A 24 -22.09 -26.62 -27.96
CA ILE A 24 -22.80 -26.36 -26.71
C ILE A 24 -24.29 -26.64 -26.88
N ILE A 25 -24.85 -26.35 -28.05
CA ILE A 25 -26.25 -26.61 -28.42
C ILE A 25 -26.28 -27.59 -29.60
N GLY A 26 -26.98 -28.71 -29.47
CA GLY A 26 -27.14 -29.74 -30.51
C GLY A 26 -28.10 -30.83 -30.06
N GLU A 27 -28.49 -31.72 -30.97
CA GLU A 27 -29.28 -32.91 -30.64
C GLU A 27 -28.56 -33.78 -29.61
N ASN A 28 -29.31 -34.32 -28.65
CA ASN A 28 -28.80 -35.24 -27.64
C ASN A 28 -28.24 -36.48 -28.35
N VAL A 29 -26.92 -36.53 -28.51
CA VAL A 29 -26.27 -37.75 -29.02
C VAL A 29 -26.53 -38.84 -27.99
N SER A 30 -27.25 -39.88 -28.42
CA SER A 30 -27.67 -40.98 -27.55
C SER A 30 -26.49 -41.56 -26.77
N SER A 31 -26.78 -41.93 -25.54
CA SER A 31 -25.91 -42.29 -24.42
C SER A 31 -24.99 -43.52 -24.63
N LYS A 32 -24.09 -43.49 -25.62
CA LYS A 32 -23.16 -44.60 -25.92
C LYS A 32 -21.67 -44.26 -25.85
N LYS A 33 -21.25 -43.24 -25.09
CA LYS A 33 -19.81 -43.07 -24.73
C LYS A 33 -19.58 -43.38 -23.25
N LYS A 34 -19.49 -44.68 -22.94
CA LYS A 34 -18.99 -45.18 -21.64
C LYS A 34 -17.51 -44.76 -21.51
N GLY A 35 -17.17 -44.03 -20.45
CA GLY A 35 -15.79 -43.66 -20.11
C GLY A 35 -15.43 -42.17 -20.19
N PHE A 36 -16.37 -41.28 -20.54
CA PHE A 36 -16.06 -39.84 -20.58
C PHE A 36 -16.27 -39.19 -19.20
N ASP A 37 -15.23 -38.55 -18.71
CA ASP A 37 -15.24 -37.91 -17.39
C ASP A 37 -16.17 -36.68 -17.41
N LYS A 38 -17.38 -36.86 -16.87
CA LYS A 38 -18.49 -35.89 -16.97
C LYS A 38 -18.12 -34.54 -16.34
N LYS A 39 -17.22 -34.55 -15.35
CA LYS A 39 -16.71 -33.35 -14.68
C LYS A 39 -15.81 -32.52 -15.58
N GLU A 40 -14.90 -33.17 -16.30
CA GLU A 40 -14.04 -32.50 -17.29
C GLU A 40 -14.84 -31.89 -18.43
N LEU A 41 -15.83 -32.64 -18.94
CA LEU A 41 -16.69 -32.16 -20.03
C LEU A 41 -17.44 -30.89 -19.61
N ARG A 42 -17.99 -30.87 -18.39
CA ARG A 42 -18.66 -29.68 -17.82
C ARG A 42 -17.72 -28.49 -17.66
N LYS A 43 -16.46 -28.73 -17.28
CA LYS A 43 -15.45 -27.66 -17.19
C LYS A 43 -15.15 -27.08 -18.56
N LYS A 44 -14.88 -27.93 -19.55
CA LYS A 44 -14.61 -27.55 -20.95
C LYS A 44 -15.79 -26.79 -21.58
N THR A 45 -17.04 -27.18 -21.32
CA THR A 45 -18.21 -26.45 -21.82
C THR A 45 -18.39 -25.10 -21.13
N LYS A 46 -18.15 -25.01 -19.82
CA LYS A 46 -18.20 -23.73 -19.07
C LYS A 46 -17.16 -22.73 -19.59
N GLU A 47 -15.94 -23.18 -19.87
CA GLU A 47 -14.87 -22.36 -20.44
C GLU A 47 -15.24 -21.87 -21.85
N LYS A 48 -15.72 -22.77 -22.73
CA LYS A 48 -16.21 -22.39 -24.06
C LYS A 48 -17.34 -21.37 -24.00
N LEU A 49 -18.29 -21.55 -23.09
CA LEU A 49 -19.40 -20.61 -22.90
C LEU A 49 -18.93 -19.25 -22.39
N ALA A 50 -17.96 -19.23 -21.47
CA ALA A 50 -17.37 -17.98 -20.96
C ALA A 50 -16.65 -17.20 -22.06
N ASN A 51 -15.87 -17.89 -22.89
CA ASN A 51 -15.21 -17.27 -24.04
C ASN A 51 -16.24 -16.73 -25.04
N LEU A 52 -17.28 -17.51 -25.33
CA LEU A 52 -18.35 -17.08 -26.21
C LEU A 52 -19.07 -15.83 -25.70
N LYS A 53 -19.37 -15.76 -24.40
CA LYS A 53 -19.98 -14.57 -23.78
C LYS A 53 -19.10 -13.33 -23.94
N LYS A 54 -17.79 -13.47 -23.71
CA LYS A 54 -16.82 -12.36 -23.90
C LYS A 54 -16.74 -11.90 -25.35
N GLU A 55 -16.76 -12.82 -26.29
CA GLU A 55 -16.66 -12.51 -27.73
C GLU A 55 -18.01 -12.13 -28.37
N ALA A 56 -19.13 -12.38 -27.70
CA ALA A 56 -20.46 -12.10 -28.23
C ALA A 56 -20.95 -10.70 -27.87
N ASN A 57 -20.45 -10.06 -26.81
CA ASN A 57 -20.91 -8.74 -26.41
C ASN A 57 -20.22 -7.64 -27.23
N PRO A 58 -20.91 -6.98 -28.17
CA PRO A 58 -20.32 -5.91 -28.97
C PRO A 58 -20.20 -4.58 -28.20
N PHE A 59 -20.92 -4.42 -27.08
CA PHE A 59 -20.97 -3.16 -26.33
C PHE A 59 -19.76 -2.93 -25.43
N GLU A 60 -18.99 -3.98 -25.12
CA GLU A 60 -17.73 -3.87 -24.38
C GLU A 60 -16.60 -3.24 -25.19
N ILE A 61 -16.76 -3.19 -26.52
CA ILE A 61 -15.71 -2.80 -27.45
C ILE A 61 -16.17 -1.60 -28.27
N LYS A 62 -15.40 -0.51 -28.20
CA LYS A 62 -15.55 0.65 -29.09
C LYS A 62 -14.70 0.44 -30.33
N PHE A 63 -15.31 0.55 -31.51
CA PHE A 63 -14.63 0.47 -32.80
C PHE A 63 -14.73 1.82 -33.53
N THR A 64 -13.60 2.31 -34.03
CA THR A 64 -13.52 3.50 -34.88
C THR A 64 -13.40 3.05 -36.34
N LYS A 65 -14.27 3.54 -37.22
CA LYS A 65 -14.17 3.28 -38.66
C LYS A 65 -13.01 4.10 -39.23
N GLN A 66 -12.13 3.47 -39.99
CA GLN A 66 -11.11 4.18 -40.77
C GLN A 66 -11.77 4.81 -42.01
N LYS A 67 -11.30 6.00 -42.39
CA LYS A 67 -11.77 6.67 -43.60
C LYS A 67 -11.17 6.05 -44.87
N HIS A 68 -9.89 5.69 -44.80
CA HIS A 68 -9.14 5.08 -45.90
C HIS A 68 -8.43 3.83 -45.39
N ASP A 69 -8.49 2.75 -46.15
CA ASP A 69 -7.73 1.54 -45.88
C ASP A 69 -6.33 1.71 -46.46
N ILE A 70 -5.32 1.63 -45.60
CA ILE A 70 -3.91 1.74 -46.01
C ILE A 70 -3.29 0.38 -45.73
N MET A 71 -3.05 -0.37 -46.80
CA MET A 71 -2.42 -1.68 -46.78
C MET A 71 -1.13 -1.65 -45.96
N GLY A 72 -1.00 -2.57 -45.00
CA GLY A 72 0.21 -2.73 -44.17
C GLY A 72 0.35 -1.77 -42.98
N ARG A 73 -0.54 -0.78 -42.80
CA ARG A 73 -0.42 0.19 -41.69
C ARG A 73 -1.14 -0.29 -40.41
N LYS A 74 -0.39 -0.54 -39.34
CA LYS A 74 -0.96 -0.77 -37.99
C LYS A 74 -1.41 0.54 -37.36
N ILE A 75 -2.71 0.84 -37.41
CA ILE A 75 -3.26 2.05 -36.76
C ILE A 75 -3.61 1.75 -35.30
N LYS A 76 -2.96 2.46 -34.38
CA LYS A 76 -3.27 2.39 -32.95
C LYS A 76 -4.63 3.07 -32.69
N GLY A 77 -5.45 2.49 -31.82
CA GLY A 77 -6.73 3.09 -31.40
C GLY A 77 -7.95 2.78 -32.27
N ILE A 78 -7.86 1.86 -33.24
CA ILE A 78 -9.04 1.37 -33.99
C ILE A 78 -10.06 0.71 -33.05
N GLN A 79 -9.57 0.02 -32.02
CA GLN A 79 -10.37 -0.71 -31.05
C GLN A 79 -10.00 -0.26 -29.63
N GLY A 80 -11.02 -0.01 -28.80
CA GLY A 80 -10.87 0.29 -27.38
C GLY A 80 -11.86 -0.48 -26.52
N LYS A 81 -11.55 -0.64 -25.23
CA LYS A 81 -12.42 -1.28 -24.23
C LYS A 81 -12.81 -0.26 -23.14
N PRO A 82 -13.81 0.59 -23.37
CA PRO A 82 -14.13 1.69 -22.47
C PRO A 82 -14.55 1.23 -21.07
N GLY A 83 -15.29 0.12 -20.94
CA GLY A 83 -15.71 -0.42 -19.64
C GLY A 83 -14.52 -0.82 -18.76
N GLN A 84 -13.56 -1.56 -19.34
CA GLN A 84 -12.33 -1.96 -18.63
C GLN A 84 -11.48 -0.75 -18.24
N ALA A 85 -11.34 0.23 -19.13
CA ALA A 85 -10.60 1.45 -18.85
C ALA A 85 -11.22 2.27 -17.71
N ARG A 86 -12.55 2.42 -17.70
CA ARG A 86 -13.28 3.10 -16.62
C ARG A 86 -13.14 2.36 -15.29
N SER A 87 -13.33 1.04 -15.29
CA SER A 87 -13.17 0.23 -14.08
C SER A 87 -11.75 0.33 -13.50
N LYS A 88 -10.72 0.27 -14.36
CA LYS A 88 -9.34 0.48 -13.94
C LYS A 88 -9.14 1.87 -13.33
N ALA A 89 -9.68 2.92 -13.96
CA ALA A 89 -9.58 4.29 -13.46
C ALA A 89 -10.27 4.48 -12.10
N GLU A 90 -11.42 3.82 -11.87
CA GLU A 90 -12.06 3.82 -10.56
C GLU A 90 -11.23 3.07 -9.51
N GLN A 91 -10.68 1.91 -9.86
CA GLN A 91 -9.79 1.18 -8.95
C GLN A 91 -8.56 2.00 -8.58
N THR A 92 -7.96 2.74 -9.52
CA THR A 92 -6.83 3.63 -9.21
C THR A 92 -7.25 4.76 -8.29
N ARG A 93 -8.42 5.39 -8.49
CA ARG A 93 -8.94 6.43 -7.59
C ARG A 93 -9.21 5.89 -6.18
N LYS A 94 -9.78 4.69 -6.07
CA LYS A 94 -9.99 4.01 -4.78
C LYS A 94 -8.67 3.69 -4.05
N LYS A 95 -7.57 3.48 -4.77
CA LYS A 95 -6.26 3.22 -4.16
C LYS A 95 -5.47 4.48 -3.80
N THR A 96 -5.77 5.61 -4.45
CA THR A 96 -5.02 6.87 -4.31
C THR A 96 -5.88 7.91 -3.62
N LEU A 97 -6.76 8.58 -4.36
CA LEU A 97 -7.63 9.66 -3.88
C LEU A 97 -8.48 9.28 -2.67
N LEU A 98 -9.04 8.07 -2.63
CA LEU A 98 -9.83 7.63 -1.48
C LEU A 98 -8.96 7.54 -0.21
N VAL A 99 -7.76 6.97 -0.34
CA VAL A 99 -6.81 6.84 0.78
C VAL A 99 -6.33 8.22 1.25
N GLU A 100 -6.09 9.14 0.32
CA GLU A 100 -5.75 10.53 0.62
C GLU A 100 -6.91 11.25 1.33
N TYR A 101 -8.13 11.07 0.84
CA TYR A 101 -9.33 11.66 1.44
C TYR A 101 -9.57 11.17 2.87
N GLU A 102 -9.41 9.87 3.13
CA GLU A 102 -9.51 9.29 4.48
C GLU A 102 -8.41 9.81 5.42
N LYS A 103 -7.26 10.20 4.87
CA LYS A 103 -6.12 10.75 5.63
C LYS A 103 -6.13 12.28 5.75
N ARG A 104 -7.05 13.00 5.10
CA ARG A 104 -7.04 14.48 5.02
C ARG A 104 -7.03 15.19 6.38
N ASN A 105 -7.65 14.59 7.40
CA ASN A 105 -7.72 15.12 8.77
C ASN A 105 -6.75 14.41 9.73
N LYS A 106 -5.78 13.65 9.21
CA LYS A 106 -4.80 12.90 10.01
C LYS A 106 -3.44 13.55 9.86
N ASN A 107 -2.87 14.00 10.97
CA ASN A 107 -1.58 14.69 10.99
C ASN A 107 -0.39 13.70 11.13
N SER A 108 -0.65 12.43 11.48
CA SER A 108 0.39 11.40 11.59
C SER A 108 0.53 10.60 10.30
N SER A 109 1.78 10.42 9.86
CA SER A 109 2.13 9.53 8.76
C SER A 109 3.25 8.58 9.20
N PHE A 110 3.15 7.31 8.81
CA PHE A 110 4.19 6.33 9.06
C PHE A 110 5.25 6.45 7.95
N VAL A 111 6.49 6.78 8.33
CA VAL A 111 7.63 6.84 7.42
C VAL A 111 8.51 5.62 7.68
N ASP A 112 8.62 4.74 6.68
CA ASP A 112 9.51 3.60 6.76
C ASP A 112 10.97 4.02 6.52
N ARG A 113 11.78 3.91 7.57
CA ARG A 113 13.21 4.24 7.55
C ARG A 113 14.12 3.00 7.51
N ARG A 114 13.56 1.82 7.25
CA ARG A 114 14.34 0.58 7.07
C ARG A 114 15.21 0.69 5.82
N PHE A 115 16.45 0.23 5.91
CA PHE A 115 17.40 0.26 4.79
C PHE A 115 16.89 -0.61 3.63
N GLY A 116 17.00 -0.11 2.39
CA GLY A 116 16.70 -0.84 1.16
C GLY A 116 15.23 -1.23 0.91
N GLU A 117 14.26 -0.86 1.77
CA GLU A 117 12.84 -1.23 1.54
C GLU A 117 12.29 -0.54 0.28
N ASN A 118 12.62 0.74 0.07
CA ASN A 118 12.17 1.52 -1.09
C ASN A 118 13.02 1.30 -2.36
N ASP A 119 14.13 0.56 -2.26
CA ASP A 119 15.03 0.31 -3.39
C ASP A 119 14.71 -1.04 -4.06
N PRO A 120 14.25 -1.06 -5.33
CA PRO A 120 13.96 -2.29 -6.05
C PRO A 120 15.22 -3.02 -6.55
N THR A 121 16.41 -2.42 -6.46
CA THR A 121 17.65 -3.01 -6.99
C THR A 121 18.33 -3.99 -6.04
N LEU A 122 18.06 -3.89 -4.73
CA LEU A 122 18.67 -4.72 -3.70
C LEU A 122 17.96 -6.09 -3.59
N SER A 123 18.70 -7.18 -3.46
CA SER A 123 18.14 -8.51 -3.20
C SER A 123 17.49 -8.58 -1.81
N LEU A 124 16.53 -9.49 -1.64
CA LEU A 124 15.85 -9.68 -0.35
C LEU A 124 16.82 -10.10 0.76
N GLU A 125 17.84 -10.88 0.40
CA GLU A 125 18.91 -11.32 1.31
C GLU A 125 19.76 -10.14 1.77
N ASP A 126 20.21 -9.30 0.84
CA ASP A 126 20.99 -8.10 1.15
C ASP A 126 20.19 -7.14 2.04
N LYS A 127 18.87 -7.02 1.82
CA LYS A 127 17.98 -6.19 2.66
C LYS A 127 17.95 -6.71 4.09
N MET A 128 17.91 -8.02 4.27
CA MET A 128 17.89 -8.66 5.58
C MET A 128 19.25 -8.57 6.29
N MET A 129 20.34 -8.77 5.54
CA MET A 129 21.71 -8.65 6.04
C MET A 129 21.97 -7.23 6.58
N GLU A 130 21.67 -6.20 5.80
CA GLU A 130 21.90 -4.81 6.19
C GLU A 130 21.02 -4.38 7.38
N ARG A 131 19.78 -4.89 7.46
CA ARG A 131 18.93 -4.69 8.65
C ARG A 131 19.56 -5.29 9.89
N PHE A 132 20.06 -6.51 9.78
CA PHE A 132 20.72 -7.20 10.88
C PHE A 132 21.99 -6.48 11.32
N ILE A 133 22.82 -6.03 10.37
CA ILE A 133 24.01 -5.23 10.64
C ILE A 133 23.65 -3.93 11.36
N ARG A 134 22.66 -3.18 10.86
CA ARG A 134 22.22 -1.91 11.46
C ARG A 134 21.58 -2.10 12.83
N GLU A 135 20.87 -3.20 13.06
CA GLU A 135 20.34 -3.57 14.37
C GLU A 135 21.47 -3.89 15.35
N LYS A 136 22.45 -4.72 14.92
CA LYS A 136 23.62 -5.06 15.73
C LYS A 136 24.46 -3.84 16.08
N GLN A 137 24.66 -2.93 15.12
CA GLN A 137 25.33 -1.65 15.33
C GLN A 137 24.58 -0.76 16.33
N ARG A 138 23.25 -0.68 16.26
CA ARG A 138 22.46 0.07 17.25
C ARG A 138 22.55 -0.52 18.65
N LYS A 139 22.57 -1.86 18.74
CA LYS A 139 22.74 -2.57 20.02
C LYS A 139 24.15 -2.40 20.58
N SER A 140 25.18 -2.39 19.73
CA SER A 140 26.56 -2.16 20.16
C SER A 140 26.84 -0.71 20.54
N ASN A 141 26.12 0.25 19.94
CA ASN A 141 26.27 1.68 20.23
C ASN A 141 25.41 2.13 21.43
N HIS A 142 25.27 1.32 22.48
CA HIS A 142 24.94 1.87 23.80
C HIS A 142 26.12 2.76 24.19
N GLY A 143 25.98 4.06 23.95
CA GLY A 143 27.07 5.03 23.96
C GLY A 143 27.83 5.02 25.27
N ASP A 144 29.15 5.22 25.21
CA ASP A 144 30.18 5.51 26.23
C ASP A 144 30.04 4.95 27.67
N PHE A 145 29.04 4.12 27.93
CA PHE A 145 28.62 3.62 29.23
C PHE A 145 28.44 2.09 29.18
N ASN A 146 29.35 1.38 28.51
CA ASN A 146 29.52 -0.04 28.77
C ASN A 146 30.18 -0.24 30.14
N LEU A 147 29.48 0.18 31.20
CA LEU A 147 29.92 0.21 32.60
C LEU A 147 29.83 -1.16 33.30
N GLU A 148 29.59 -2.24 32.55
CA GLU A 148 29.51 -3.59 33.12
C GLU A 148 30.87 -4.04 33.70
N ASP A 149 31.98 -3.46 33.23
CA ASP A 149 33.34 -3.87 33.60
C ASP A 149 34.18 -2.79 34.33
N GLU A 150 33.65 -1.57 34.53
CA GLU A 150 34.40 -0.46 35.17
C GLU A 150 33.74 0.01 36.48
N GLN A 151 34.47 -0.13 37.60
CA GLN A 151 34.06 0.41 38.90
C GLN A 151 33.96 1.94 38.84
N LEU A 152 32.87 2.51 39.35
CA LEU A 152 32.66 3.97 39.37
C LEU A 152 33.72 4.66 40.24
N THR A 153 34.70 5.31 39.61
CA THR A 153 35.77 6.04 40.30
C THR A 153 35.57 7.55 40.25
N HIS A 154 35.83 8.25 41.36
CA HIS A 154 35.91 9.71 41.43
C HIS A 154 37.31 10.10 41.95
N PHE A 155 38.02 10.97 41.24
CA PHE A 155 39.43 11.33 41.52
C PHE A 155 40.40 10.12 41.66
N GLY A 156 40.13 9.02 40.95
CA GLY A 156 40.99 7.82 40.97
C GLY A 156 40.73 6.86 42.15
N GLN A 157 39.66 7.06 42.92
CA GLN A 157 39.23 6.14 43.98
C GLN A 157 37.85 5.55 43.66
N ALA A 158 37.66 4.25 43.94
CA ALA A 158 36.38 3.57 43.75
C ALA A 158 35.36 4.09 44.78
N LEU A 159 34.23 4.62 44.31
CA LEU A 159 33.18 5.21 45.16
C LEU A 159 32.44 4.16 46.02
N GLY A 160 32.49 2.88 45.64
CA GLY A 160 31.81 1.80 46.36
C GLY A 160 32.38 1.53 47.76
N ASP A 161 33.62 1.93 48.03
CA ASP A 161 34.32 1.63 49.28
C ASP A 161 34.28 2.80 50.29
N HIS A 162 33.87 4.00 49.86
CA HIS A 162 34.01 5.24 50.67
C HIS A 162 32.69 5.98 50.93
N LEU A 163 31.54 5.39 50.62
CA LEU A 163 30.21 5.93 50.98
C LEU A 163 29.84 5.61 52.45
N GLY A 164 30.85 5.42 53.30
CA GLY A 164 30.71 4.92 54.66
C GLY A 164 30.38 5.97 55.71
N ASP A 165 30.98 7.17 55.70
CA ASP A 165 31.00 7.95 56.97
C ASP A 165 31.02 9.48 56.88
N GLU A 166 30.87 10.15 55.73
CA GLU A 166 30.82 11.62 55.75
C GLU A 166 30.03 12.21 54.58
N ILE A 167 28.70 12.11 54.65
CA ILE A 167 27.85 13.09 53.96
C ILE A 167 27.99 14.38 54.78
N ILE A 168 28.97 15.20 54.42
CA ILE A 168 29.05 16.58 54.91
C ILE A 168 27.85 17.29 54.30
N HIS A 169 26.76 17.33 55.06
CA HIS A 169 25.66 18.24 54.81
C HIS A 169 26.24 19.65 54.93
N SER A 170 26.52 20.28 53.79
CA SER A 170 26.76 21.71 53.72
C SER A 170 25.46 22.39 54.15
N ASP A 171 25.36 22.66 55.44
CA ASP A 171 24.34 23.49 56.07
C ASP A 171 24.53 24.95 55.62
N ASP A 172 24.16 25.21 54.36
CA ASP A 172 23.82 26.55 53.88
C ASP A 172 22.33 26.55 53.55
N GLU A 173 21.51 26.27 54.58
CA GLU A 173 20.09 26.62 54.63
C GLU A 173 19.97 28.15 54.79
N SER A 174 20.48 28.90 53.81
CA SER A 174 20.15 30.30 53.60
C SER A 174 18.91 30.38 52.70
N ASP A 175 17.76 30.42 53.35
CA ASP A 175 16.62 31.24 52.97
C ASP A 175 16.08 31.05 51.54
N ASN A 176 15.22 30.05 51.38
CA ASN A 176 14.03 30.12 50.52
C ASN A 176 14.26 30.61 49.08
N GLY A 177 14.95 29.82 48.27
CA GLY A 177 14.95 29.92 46.80
C GLY A 177 13.59 29.63 46.13
N GLN A 178 12.47 29.91 46.79
CA GLN A 178 11.14 29.85 46.19
C GLN A 178 10.89 31.15 45.43
N ILE A 179 11.14 31.10 44.12
CA ILE A 179 10.74 32.14 43.18
C ILE A 179 9.23 32.40 43.37
N ASP A 180 8.83 33.67 43.46
CA ASP A 180 7.44 34.08 43.67
C ASP A 180 6.50 33.39 42.65
N GLN A 181 5.33 32.97 43.12
CA GLN A 181 4.37 32.18 42.34
C GLN A 181 3.93 32.93 41.06
N LEU A 182 3.82 34.27 41.14
CA LEU A 182 3.53 35.13 39.98
C LEU A 182 4.65 35.10 38.93
N THR A 183 5.90 35.11 39.36
CA THR A 183 7.07 35.05 38.48
C THR A 183 7.17 33.67 37.81
N VAL A 184 6.96 32.58 38.56
CA VAL A 184 6.95 31.23 37.98
C VAL A 184 5.83 31.05 36.97
N HIS A 185 4.62 31.57 37.26
CA HIS A 185 3.47 31.50 36.36
C HIS A 185 3.72 32.24 35.03
N ASN A 186 4.33 33.41 35.05
CA ASN A 186 4.53 34.22 33.85
C ASN A 186 5.71 33.73 32.99
N ASP A 187 6.82 33.33 33.61
CA ASP A 187 8.08 33.11 32.89
C ASP A 187 8.32 31.65 32.49
N HIS A 188 7.81 30.66 33.24
CA HIS A 188 8.21 29.27 33.01
C HIS A 188 7.33 28.50 32.02
N PHE A 189 6.05 28.84 31.84
CA PHE A 189 5.20 28.13 30.88
C PHE A 189 4.09 29.01 30.29
N GLY A 190 4.39 29.69 29.18
CA GLY A 190 3.38 30.13 28.22
C GLY A 190 2.78 31.53 28.41
N GLY A 191 3.55 32.52 28.87
CA GLY A 191 3.13 33.92 29.02
C GLY A 191 2.71 34.63 27.71
N PHE A 192 1.51 34.31 27.20
CA PHE A 192 0.93 34.91 26.00
C PHE A 192 -0.37 35.68 26.22
N ASP A 193 -0.91 35.73 27.44
CA ASP A 193 -2.12 36.49 27.72
C ASP A 193 -1.78 37.84 28.37
N GLU A 194 -1.61 38.86 27.52
CA GLU A 194 -1.58 40.26 27.96
C GLU A 194 -2.93 40.62 28.60
N VAL A 195 -2.97 40.73 29.93
CA VAL A 195 -4.12 41.26 30.66
C VAL A 195 -4.24 42.76 30.35
N LYS A 196 -5.07 43.09 29.35
CA LYS A 196 -5.49 44.47 29.10
C LYS A 196 -6.36 44.94 30.26
N ASN A 197 -5.73 45.65 31.20
CA ASN A 197 -6.44 46.39 32.25
C ASN A 197 -7.23 47.53 31.60
N ASN A 198 -8.53 47.29 31.39
CA ASN A 198 -9.50 48.34 31.08
C ASN A 198 -9.68 49.21 32.32
N ILE A 199 -9.04 50.37 32.33
CA ILE A 199 -9.29 51.43 33.29
C ILE A 199 -10.31 52.37 32.64
N GLN A 200 -11.41 52.60 33.37
CA GLN A 200 -12.54 53.44 33.00
C GLN A 200 -12.18 54.93 33.06
#